data_AF-A0AA39IY41-F1
#
_entry.id   AF-A0AA39IY41-F1
#
_cell.length_a   1.000
_cell.length_b   1.000
_cell.length_c   1.000
_cell.angle_alpha   90.00
_cell.angle_beta   90.00
_cell.angle_gamma   90.00
#
_symmetry.space_group_name_H-M   'P 1'
#
loop_
_entity.id
_entity.type
_entity.pdbx_description
1 polymer ?
#
loop_
_entity_poly.entity_id
_entity_poly.type
_entity_poly.pdbx_seq_one_letter_code
_entity_poly.pdbx_strand_id
1 'polypeptide(L)'
;LLHGRKESRKGKAPMPVALKMRNYLEVTTPKHRDAVVSIALSTHKLAVERLRWNIPSVQRENRLCRRCVSDVETPEHVLLRCMPGSENGDEDEDVDDLDERAKVVEKMHDLRRCFWRDLARMTPHMTPPVDAHEDTSFLKSLLADRPSIEVTAKYCYRALKNVYKLPMYRPL
;
A
#
# COMPACT_ATOMS: atom_id res chain seq x y z
N LEU A 1 0.89 10.26 -5.40
CA LEU A 1 1.06 10.68 -3.98
C LEU A 1 1.90 11.96 -3.77
N LEU A 2 2.44 12.60 -4.83
CA LEU A 2 3.42 13.68 -4.66
C LEU A 2 2.86 15.11 -4.63
N HIS A 3 1.61 15.31 -5.05
CA HIS A 3 1.00 16.64 -5.22
C HIS A 3 0.41 17.23 -3.93
N GLY A 4 0.38 18.57 -3.85
CA GLY A 4 -0.34 19.30 -2.78
C GLY A 4 0.31 19.24 -1.40
N ARG A 5 1.62 18.96 -1.32
CA ARG A 5 2.35 18.84 -0.04
C ARG A 5 2.39 20.17 0.70
N LYS A 6 1.93 20.16 1.96
CA LYS A 6 2.07 21.27 2.91
C LYS A 6 2.94 20.81 4.08
N GLU A 7 3.78 21.71 4.56
CA GLU A 7 4.67 21.46 5.70
C GLU A 7 4.10 22.10 6.96
N SER A 8 4.12 21.34 8.06
CA SER A 8 3.76 21.86 9.38
C SER A 8 4.75 22.95 9.80
N ARG A 9 4.22 24.03 10.39
CA ARG A 9 4.97 25.15 10.93
C ARG A 9 4.49 25.42 12.35
N LYS A 10 5.43 25.59 13.30
CA LYS A 10 5.10 25.85 14.71
C LYS A 10 4.17 27.06 14.83
N GLY A 11 2.97 26.86 15.36
CA GLY A 11 1.97 27.90 15.59
C GLY A 11 1.36 28.54 14.33
N LYS A 12 1.52 27.94 13.14
CA LYS A 12 1.00 28.47 11.88
C LYS A 12 0.31 27.40 11.05
N ALA A 13 -0.58 27.82 10.15
CA ALA A 13 -1.21 26.93 9.19
C ALA A 13 -0.15 26.25 8.29
N PRO A 14 -0.31 24.96 7.93
CA PRO A 14 0.59 24.28 7.02
C PRO A 14 0.65 24.97 5.65
N MET A 15 1.85 25.08 5.08
CA MET A 15 2.04 25.75 3.78
C MET A 15 3.02 25.02 2.86
N PRO A 16 2.97 25.23 1.54
CA PRO A 16 3.95 24.69 0.61
C PRO A 16 5.36 25.23 0.91
N VAL A 17 6.37 24.36 0.89
CA VAL A 17 7.79 24.72 1.04
C VAL A 17 8.54 24.20 -0.18
N ALA A 18 9.24 25.09 -0.89
CA ALA A 18 9.87 24.79 -2.18
C ALA A 18 11.01 23.76 -2.09
N LEU A 19 11.82 23.80 -1.02
CA LEU A 19 13.01 22.96 -0.86
C LEU A 19 13.02 22.29 0.51
N LYS A 20 12.31 21.17 0.64
CA LYS A 20 12.38 20.31 1.83
C LYS A 20 12.38 18.84 1.43
N MET A 21 13.36 18.09 1.95
CA MET A 21 13.44 16.64 1.78
C MET A 21 12.15 15.98 2.30
N ARG A 22 11.71 14.92 1.63
CA ARG A 22 10.53 14.15 2.06
C ARG A 22 10.92 13.22 3.18
N ASN A 23 10.11 13.12 4.23
CA ASN A 23 10.44 12.32 5.42
C ASN A 23 10.70 10.85 5.06
N TYR A 24 9.98 10.30 4.09
CA TYR A 24 10.22 8.94 3.59
C TYR A 24 11.60 8.71 2.94
N LEU A 25 12.32 9.78 2.57
CA LEU A 25 13.68 9.68 2.06
C LEU A 25 14.73 9.59 3.18
N GLU A 26 14.35 9.91 4.42
CA GLU A 26 15.21 9.82 5.60
C GLU A 26 15.16 8.43 6.26
N VAL A 27 14.32 7.52 5.75
CA VAL A 27 14.23 6.13 6.20
C VAL A 27 15.61 5.48 6.11
N THR A 28 16.09 4.98 7.25
CA THR A 28 17.45 4.48 7.44
C THR A 28 17.71 3.20 6.63
N THR A 29 16.77 2.26 6.66
CA THR A 29 16.90 0.97 5.99
C THR A 29 16.63 1.12 4.48
N PRO A 30 17.62 0.88 3.59
CA PRO A 30 17.45 1.12 2.15
C PRO A 30 16.26 0.39 1.53
N LYS A 31 16.08 -0.90 1.83
CA LYS A 31 14.95 -1.69 1.30
C LYS A 31 13.57 -1.16 1.73
N HIS A 32 13.48 -0.59 2.94
CA HIS A 32 12.24 0.02 3.42
C HIS A 32 11.99 1.35 2.71
N ARG A 33 13.04 2.15 2.55
CA ARG A 33 13.00 3.40 1.80
C ARG A 33 12.58 3.17 0.35
N ASP A 34 13.16 2.18 -0.33
CA ASP A 34 12.82 1.84 -1.71
C ASP A 34 11.35 1.46 -1.86
N ALA A 35 10.80 0.72 -0.89
CA ALA A 35 9.38 0.35 -0.90
C ALA A 35 8.47 1.59 -0.86
N VAL A 36 8.69 2.52 0.07
CA VAL A 36 7.88 3.75 0.17
C VAL A 36 8.12 4.71 -0.99
N VAL A 37 9.36 4.79 -1.50
CA VAL A 37 9.66 5.55 -2.72
C VAL A 37 8.91 4.95 -3.91
N SER A 38 8.86 3.63 -4.04
CA SER A 38 8.14 2.98 -5.14
C SER A 38 6.64 3.26 -5.11
N ILE A 39 6.06 3.33 -3.92
CA ILE A 39 4.67 3.76 -3.70
C ILE A 39 4.51 5.23 -4.08
N ALA A 40 5.37 6.10 -3.56
CA ALA A 40 5.25 7.55 -3.77
C ALA A 40 5.40 7.95 -5.25
N LEU A 41 6.29 7.27 -5.98
CA LEU A 41 6.63 7.53 -7.38
C LEU A 41 5.86 6.66 -8.38
N SER A 42 4.92 5.81 -7.94
CA SER A 42 4.19 4.89 -8.82
C SER A 42 5.09 3.94 -9.63
N THR A 43 6.21 3.49 -9.05
CA THR A 43 7.13 2.50 -9.66
C THR A 43 6.99 1.09 -9.07
N HIS A 44 5.91 0.86 -8.32
CA HIS A 44 5.59 -0.44 -7.70
C HIS A 44 5.04 -1.47 -8.70
N LYS A 45 4.98 -2.75 -8.29
CA LYS A 45 4.54 -3.88 -9.13
C LYS A 45 3.06 -4.27 -8.97
N LEU A 46 2.25 -3.37 -8.42
CA LEU A 46 0.80 -3.57 -8.31
C LEU A 46 0.10 -3.40 -9.67
N ALA A 47 -1.04 -4.07 -9.84
CA ALA A 47 -1.75 -4.19 -11.10
C ALA A 47 -2.16 -2.83 -11.67
N VAL A 48 -2.52 -1.86 -10.83
CA VAL A 48 -2.90 -0.50 -11.29
C VAL A 48 -1.84 0.14 -12.18
N GLU A 49 -0.55 -0.12 -11.90
CA GLU A 49 0.58 0.38 -12.70
C GLU A 49 1.05 -0.65 -13.73
N ARG A 50 1.10 -1.94 -13.39
CA ARG A 50 1.67 -2.95 -14.31
C ARG A 50 0.77 -3.26 -15.49
N LEU A 51 -0.53 -3.41 -15.26
CA LEU A 51 -1.50 -3.75 -16.31
C LEU A 51 -1.88 -2.54 -17.18
N ARG A 52 -1.50 -1.33 -16.76
CA ARG A 52 -1.60 -0.12 -17.58
C ARG A 52 -0.85 -0.26 -18.91
N TRP A 53 0.32 -0.90 -18.86
CA TRP A 53 1.24 -1.03 -19.99
C TRP A 53 1.10 -2.37 -20.72
N ASN A 54 0.09 -3.18 -20.37
CA ASN A 54 -0.18 -4.43 -21.07
C ASN A 54 -0.67 -4.16 -22.50
N ILE A 55 -0.54 -5.16 -23.38
CA ILE A 55 -1.10 -5.12 -24.73
C ILE A 55 -2.01 -6.36 -24.91
N PRO A 56 -3.34 -6.18 -25.05
CA PRO A 56 -4.06 -4.91 -24.92
C PRO A 56 -3.99 -4.31 -23.51
N SER A 57 -4.11 -2.99 -23.40
CA SER A 57 -4.11 -2.31 -22.09
C SER A 57 -5.37 -2.68 -21.32
N VAL A 58 -5.21 -3.06 -20.05
CA VAL A 58 -6.35 -3.40 -19.18
C VAL A 58 -6.96 -2.12 -18.66
N GLN A 59 -8.28 -1.96 -18.81
CA GLN A 59 -9.03 -0.85 -18.21
C GLN A 59 -8.82 -0.80 -16.70
N ARG A 60 -8.82 0.39 -16.09
CA ARG A 60 -8.37 0.59 -14.71
C ARG A 60 -9.19 -0.22 -13.71
N GLU A 61 -10.50 -0.21 -13.90
CA GLU A 61 -11.53 -0.98 -13.20
C GLU A 61 -11.27 -2.49 -13.22
N ASN A 62 -10.64 -3.00 -14.27
CA ASN A 62 -10.33 -4.43 -14.43
C ASN A 62 -8.93 -4.80 -13.92
N ARG A 63 -8.16 -3.85 -13.35
CA ARG A 63 -6.84 -4.12 -12.76
C ARG A 63 -6.97 -4.61 -11.32
N LEU A 64 -7.72 -5.70 -11.14
CA LEU A 64 -8.14 -6.19 -9.83
C LEU A 64 -6.97 -6.67 -8.98
N CYS A 65 -7.15 -6.58 -7.66
CA CYS A 65 -6.20 -7.08 -6.68
C CYS A 65 -6.07 -8.60 -6.77
N ARG A 66 -4.83 -9.07 -6.89
CA ARG A 66 -4.54 -10.51 -6.97
C ARG A 66 -4.92 -11.32 -5.72
N ARG A 67 -5.23 -10.64 -4.62
CA ARG A 67 -5.63 -11.28 -3.37
C ARG A 67 -7.13 -11.42 -3.24
N CYS A 68 -7.89 -10.34 -3.50
CA CYS A 68 -9.32 -10.30 -3.24
C CYS A 68 -10.18 -10.36 -4.50
N VAL A 69 -9.62 -10.03 -5.67
CA VAL A 69 -10.29 -10.04 -6.97
C VAL A 69 -11.60 -9.21 -6.99
N SER A 70 -11.74 -8.24 -6.09
CA SER A 70 -12.98 -7.47 -5.91
C SER A 70 -12.82 -5.96 -6.05
N ASP A 71 -11.58 -5.47 -6.04
CA ASP A 71 -11.28 -4.03 -6.12
C ASP A 71 -9.93 -3.84 -6.82
N VAL A 72 -9.68 -2.64 -7.33
CA VAL A 72 -8.46 -2.31 -8.09
C VAL A 72 -7.23 -2.41 -7.20
N GLU A 73 -6.15 -3.03 -7.71
CA GLU A 73 -4.90 -3.23 -6.96
C GLU A 73 -4.09 -1.92 -6.82
N THR A 74 -4.56 -1.02 -5.98
CA THR A 74 -3.87 0.22 -5.60
C THR A 74 -3.04 0.02 -4.33
N PRO A 75 -2.02 0.87 -4.07
CA PRO A 75 -1.33 0.88 -2.79
C PRO A 75 -2.28 1.04 -1.60
N GLU A 76 -3.26 1.93 -1.71
CA GLU A 76 -4.31 2.19 -0.73
C GLU A 76 -5.06 0.90 -0.37
N HIS A 77 -5.62 0.23 -1.38
CA HIS A 77 -6.34 -1.02 -1.21
C HIS A 77 -5.45 -2.08 -0.56
N VAL A 78 -4.27 -2.33 -1.13
CA VAL A 78 -3.36 -3.39 -0.66
C VAL A 78 -2.90 -3.18 0.78
N LEU A 79 -2.52 -1.96 1.13
CA LEU A 79 -1.96 -1.63 2.44
C LEU A 79 -3.06 -1.48 3.50
N LEU A 80 -4.16 -0.79 3.19
CA LEU A 80 -5.10 -0.36 4.22
C LEU A 80 -6.32 -1.28 4.35
N ARG A 81 -6.88 -1.75 3.23
CA ARG A 81 -8.26 -2.33 3.23
C ARG A 81 -8.37 -3.78 2.77
N CYS A 82 -7.41 -4.29 2.00
CA CYS A 82 -7.59 -5.55 1.25
C CYS A 82 -7.87 -6.74 2.16
N MET A 83 -9.12 -7.18 2.21
CA MET A 83 -9.56 -8.42 2.86
C MET A 83 -9.50 -9.58 1.86
N PRO A 84 -9.29 -10.82 2.28
CA PRO A 84 -9.46 -11.96 1.38
C PRO A 84 -10.87 -11.91 0.75
N GLY A 85 -10.95 -12.15 -0.57
CA GLY A 85 -12.25 -12.29 -1.23
C GLY A 85 -12.91 -13.57 -0.75
N SER A 86 -14.25 -13.60 -0.70
CA SER A 86 -14.94 -14.88 -0.58
C SER A 86 -14.59 -15.71 -1.81
N GLU A 87 -14.25 -16.97 -1.57
CA GLU A 87 -13.83 -17.94 -2.56
C GLU A 87 -14.86 -18.05 -3.68
N ASN A 88 -14.65 -17.33 -4.77
CA ASN A 88 -15.16 -17.73 -6.08
C ASN A 88 -13.97 -18.45 -6.74
N GLY A 89 -13.62 -19.61 -6.19
CA GLY A 89 -12.60 -20.47 -6.78
C GLY A 89 -13.22 -21.15 -7.99
N ASP A 90 -12.69 -20.87 -9.17
CA ASP A 90 -12.84 -21.78 -10.28
C ASP A 90 -12.19 -23.12 -9.85
N GLU A 91 -12.88 -24.24 -10.10
CA GLU A 91 -12.53 -25.58 -9.57
C GLU A 91 -11.19 -26.15 -10.09
N ASP A 92 -10.46 -25.39 -10.92
CA ASP A 92 -9.25 -25.78 -11.64
C ASP A 92 -7.96 -25.05 -11.16
N GLU A 93 -7.94 -24.37 -10.00
CA GLU A 93 -6.72 -23.75 -9.46
C GLU A 93 -5.78 -24.80 -8.83
N ASP A 94 -4.50 -24.80 -9.24
CA ASP A 94 -3.44 -25.67 -8.72
C ASP A 94 -3.34 -25.57 -7.18
N VAL A 95 -3.33 -26.73 -6.50
CA VAL A 95 -3.36 -26.84 -5.02
C VAL A 95 -2.19 -26.08 -4.35
N ASP A 96 -1.01 -26.06 -4.98
CA ASP A 96 0.16 -25.35 -4.47
C ASP A 96 -0.01 -23.82 -4.47
N ASP A 97 -0.74 -23.27 -5.44
CA ASP A 97 -1.00 -21.83 -5.56
C ASP A 97 -2.05 -21.34 -4.55
N LEU A 98 -3.04 -22.18 -4.26
CA LEU A 98 -4.02 -21.94 -3.19
C LEU A 98 -3.36 -21.83 -1.81
N ASP A 99 -2.39 -22.71 -1.53
CA ASP A 99 -1.65 -22.72 -0.26
C ASP A 99 -0.77 -21.46 -0.10
N GLU A 100 -0.06 -21.01 -1.15
CA GLU A 100 0.73 -19.77 -1.07
C GLU A 100 -0.18 -18.53 -0.94
N ARG A 101 -1.35 -18.51 -1.59
CA ARG A 101 -2.34 -17.43 -1.43
C ARG A 101 -2.87 -17.35 -0.01
N ALA A 102 -3.21 -18.47 0.61
CA ALA A 102 -3.65 -18.54 2.00
C ALA A 102 -2.56 -18.03 2.97
N LYS A 103 -1.31 -18.47 2.80
CA LYS A 103 -0.16 -17.98 3.59
C LYS A 103 0.04 -16.48 3.45
N VAL A 104 -0.08 -15.94 2.23
CA VAL A 104 0.03 -14.49 2.00
C VAL A 104 -1.11 -13.73 2.67
N VAL A 105 -2.34 -14.27 2.67
CA VAL A 105 -3.50 -13.66 3.34
C VAL A 105 -3.26 -13.57 4.84
N GLU A 106 -2.91 -14.68 5.49
CA GLU A 106 -2.61 -14.72 6.93
C GLU A 106 -1.48 -13.74 7.27
N LYS A 107 -0.40 -13.76 6.50
CA LYS A 107 0.73 -12.86 6.70
C LYS A 107 0.35 -11.38 6.58
N MET A 108 -0.47 -11.04 5.60
CA MET A 108 -0.93 -9.67 5.39
C MET A 108 -1.82 -9.19 6.54
N HIS A 109 -2.66 -10.07 7.09
CA HIS A 109 -3.48 -9.76 8.25
C HIS A 109 -2.61 -9.44 9.48
N ASP A 110 -1.63 -10.29 9.78
CA ASP A 110 -0.68 -10.06 10.89
C ASP A 110 0.16 -8.81 10.72
N LEU A 111 0.63 -8.54 9.50
CA LEU A 111 1.39 -7.33 9.19
C LEU A 111 0.57 -6.08 9.45
N ARG A 112 -0.71 -6.04 9.03
CA ARG A 112 -1.60 -4.91 9.31
C ARG A 112 -1.86 -4.75 10.80
N ARG A 113 -2.20 -5.84 11.49
CA ARG A 113 -2.44 -5.81 12.94
C ARG A 113 -1.24 -5.23 13.69
N CYS A 114 -0.03 -5.70 13.37
CA CYS A 114 1.20 -5.18 13.97
C CYS A 114 1.44 -3.71 13.60
N PHE A 115 1.25 -3.34 12.33
CA PHE A 115 1.40 -1.97 11.87
C PHE A 115 0.47 -1.02 12.62
N TRP A 116 -0.81 -1.33 12.74
CA TRP A 116 -1.77 -0.48 13.44
C TRP A 116 -1.45 -0.31 14.92
N ARG A 117 -1.04 -1.39 15.59
CA ARG A 117 -0.58 -1.32 16.98
C ARG A 117 0.65 -0.42 17.13
N ASP A 118 1.63 -0.56 16.25
CA ASP A 118 2.88 0.18 16.33
C ASP A 118 2.66 1.67 15.94
N LEU A 119 1.80 1.93 14.95
CA LEU A 119 1.39 3.28 14.54
C LEU A 119 0.67 4.01 15.69
N ALA A 120 -0.27 3.35 16.37
CA ALA A 120 -1.00 3.94 17.48
C ALA A 120 -0.08 4.37 18.64
N ARG A 121 1.08 3.73 18.82
CA ARG A 121 2.08 4.12 19.82
C ARG A 121 2.90 5.34 19.41
N MET A 122 3.22 5.46 18.12
CA MET A 122 4.06 6.55 17.60
C MET A 122 3.25 7.82 17.32
N THR A 123 2.05 7.65 16.76
CA THR A 123 1.22 8.73 16.24
C THR A 123 -0.26 8.48 16.56
N PRO A 124 -0.70 8.63 17.84
CA PRO A 124 -2.03 8.21 18.29
C PRO A 124 -3.21 8.91 17.59
N HIS A 125 -2.98 10.08 16.99
CA HIS A 125 -4.00 10.84 16.26
C HIS A 125 -4.25 10.31 14.83
N MET A 126 -3.41 9.39 14.33
CA MET A 126 -3.60 8.76 13.03
C MET A 126 -4.42 7.48 13.19
N THR A 127 -5.73 7.59 13.04
CA THR A 127 -6.65 6.46 13.07
C THR A 127 -6.85 5.87 11.68
N PRO A 128 -7.22 4.58 11.56
CA PRO A 128 -7.58 3.99 10.28
C PRO A 128 -8.68 4.79 9.57
N PRO A 129 -8.60 4.99 8.24
CA PRO A 129 -9.65 5.66 7.48
C PRO A 129 -10.94 4.84 7.53
N VAL A 130 -12.07 5.52 7.75
CA VAL A 130 -13.38 4.86 7.79
C VAL A 130 -13.82 4.52 6.37
N ASP A 131 -13.61 5.45 5.44
CA ASP A 131 -14.05 5.36 4.05
C ASP A 131 -12.85 5.28 3.09
N ALA A 132 -13.00 4.52 2.01
CA ALA A 132 -11.99 4.32 0.98
C ALA A 132 -11.60 5.64 0.28
N HIS A 133 -12.49 6.64 0.20
CA HIS A 133 -12.13 7.94 -0.40
C HIS A 133 -11.05 8.69 0.41
N GLU A 134 -10.88 8.36 1.69
CA GLU A 134 -9.86 8.96 2.55
C GLU A 134 -8.51 8.25 2.46
N ASP A 135 -8.45 7.05 1.87
CA ASP A 135 -7.25 6.21 1.87
C ASP A 135 -6.04 6.92 1.26
N THR A 136 -6.21 7.62 0.13
CA THR A 136 -5.12 8.35 -0.52
C THR A 136 -4.62 9.51 0.35
N SER A 137 -5.53 10.25 1.01
CA SER A 137 -5.13 11.29 1.96
C SER A 137 -4.42 10.71 3.17
N PHE A 138 -4.91 9.59 3.70
CA PHE A 138 -4.31 8.91 4.84
C PHE A 138 -2.91 8.40 4.51
N LEU A 139 -2.73 7.76 3.35
CA LEU A 139 -1.42 7.31 2.88
C LEU A 139 -0.45 8.48 2.67
N LYS A 140 -0.92 9.63 2.18
CA LYS A 140 -0.09 10.85 2.11
C LYS A 140 0.34 11.32 3.50
N SER A 141 -0.56 11.28 4.48
CA SER A 141 -0.25 11.63 5.87
C SER A 141 0.79 10.68 6.45
N LEU A 142 0.70 9.37 6.22
CA LEU A 142 1.69 8.38 6.67
C LEU A 142 3.08 8.65 6.08
N LEU A 143 3.16 9.01 4.79
CA LEU A 143 4.42 9.35 4.12
C LEU A 143 5.00 10.70 4.54
N ALA A 144 4.18 11.56 5.15
CA ALA A 144 4.55 12.88 5.65
C ALA A 144 4.79 12.90 7.16
N ASP A 145 4.40 11.87 7.90
CA ASP A 145 4.54 11.82 9.35
C ASP A 145 5.93 11.31 9.76
N ARG A 146 6.76 12.21 10.30
CA ARG A 146 8.14 11.87 10.70
C ARG A 146 8.21 10.83 11.83
N PRO A 147 7.40 10.90 12.89
CA PRO A 147 7.41 9.89 13.97
C PRO A 147 7.14 8.47 13.49
N SER A 148 6.19 8.27 12.57
CA SER A 148 5.82 6.92 12.09
C SER A 148 6.59 6.44 10.87
N ILE A 149 7.43 7.26 10.22
CA ILE A 149 7.94 6.94 8.89
C ILE A 149 8.72 5.63 8.81
N GLU A 150 9.51 5.29 9.83
CA GLU A 150 10.25 4.02 9.87
C GLU A 150 9.32 2.81 10.00
N VAL A 151 8.28 2.92 10.82
CA VAL A 151 7.26 1.88 10.99
C VAL A 151 6.44 1.71 9.71
N THR A 152 6.01 2.82 9.12
CA THR A 152 5.32 2.87 7.82
C THR A 152 6.18 2.22 6.73
N ALA A 153 7.46 2.56 6.63
CA ALA A 153 8.32 2.04 5.58
C ALA A 153 8.62 0.54 5.74
N LYS A 154 8.86 0.09 6.97
CA LYS A 154 8.99 -1.34 7.28
C LYS A 154 7.73 -2.12 6.92
N TYR A 155 6.55 -1.57 7.24
CA TYR A 155 5.28 -2.18 6.89
C TYR A 155 5.09 -2.27 5.37
N CYS A 156 5.25 -1.16 4.64
CA CYS A 156 5.14 -1.11 3.18
C CYS A 156 6.07 -2.15 2.51
N TYR A 157 7.33 -2.23 2.94
CA TYR A 157 8.27 -3.23 2.41
C TYR A 157 7.79 -4.66 2.63
N ARG A 158 7.38 -5.01 3.85
CA ARG A 158 6.92 -6.37 4.17
C ARG A 158 5.62 -6.71 3.45
N ALA A 159 4.69 -5.76 3.36
CA ALA A 159 3.43 -5.94 2.67
C ALA A 159 3.65 -6.20 1.17
N LEU A 160 4.37 -5.30 0.49
CA LEU A 160 4.67 -5.45 -0.93
C LEU A 160 5.46 -6.73 -1.21
N LYS A 161 6.44 -7.07 -0.37
CA LYS A 161 7.21 -8.31 -0.51
C LYS A 161 6.33 -9.56 -0.50
N ASN A 162 5.25 -9.59 0.31
CA ASN A 162 4.34 -10.74 0.34
C ASN A 162 3.36 -10.72 -0.85
N VAL A 163 2.80 -9.56 -1.18
CA VAL A 163 1.88 -9.44 -2.33
C VAL A 163 2.56 -9.82 -3.65
N TYR A 164 3.83 -9.45 -3.83
CA TYR A 164 4.57 -9.76 -5.06
C TYR A 164 4.90 -11.23 -5.26
N LYS A 165 4.63 -12.10 -4.28
CA LYS A 165 4.75 -13.55 -4.46
C LYS A 165 3.60 -14.13 -5.27
N LEU A 166 2.43 -13.49 -5.21
CA LEU A 166 1.26 -13.97 -5.93
C LEU A 166 1.30 -13.50 -7.38
N PRO A 167 0.86 -14.33 -8.34
CA PRO A 167 0.72 -13.90 -9.72
C PRO A 167 -0.24 -12.72 -9.81
N MET A 168 -0.05 -11.83 -10.78
CA MET A 168 -1.04 -10.78 -11.04
C MET A 168 -2.32 -11.42 -11.57
N TYR A 169 -3.47 -11.05 -11.02
CA TYR A 169 -4.75 -11.41 -11.61
C TYR A 169 -4.86 -10.83 -13.01
N ARG A 170 -5.28 -11.67 -13.96
CA ARG A 170 -5.56 -11.28 -15.34
C ARG A 170 -7.00 -11.71 -15.65
N PRO A 171 -7.92 -10.76 -15.84
CA PRO A 171 -9.25 -11.11 -16.34
C PRO A 171 -9.08 -11.73 -17.73
N LEU A 172 -9.75 -12.87 -17.94
CA LEU A 172 -9.82 -13.59 -19.21
C LEU A 172 -10.58 -12.76 -20.26
#